data_AF-A0A3D1IMH4-F1
#
_entry.id   AF-A0A3D1IMH4-F1
#
_cell.length_a   1.000
_cell.length_b   1.000
_cell.length_c   1.000
_cell.angle_alpha   90.00
_cell.angle_beta   90.00
_cell.angle_gamma   90.00
#
_symmetry.space_group_name_H-M   'P 1'
#
loop_
_entity.id
_entity.type
_entity.pdbx_description
1 polymer ?
#
loop_
_entity_poly.entity_id
_entity_poly.type
_entity_poly.pdbx_seq_one_letter_code
_entity_poly.pdbx_strand_id
1 'polypeptide(L)'
;MNSSTTILLREWRRLAEQEATTIASREWTELNELLDQKDRIKDLLEDYEGPDFSESDYQLVTEIISITGQNQQQLQLAMAAVQSQIQTEDRSLNTMRKVHQTYGQQDGPSFWHSYS
;
A
#
# COMPACT_ATOMS: atom_id res chain seq x y z
N MET A 1 18.48 9.48 -32.21
CA MET A 1 18.97 8.50 -31.22
C MET A 1 18.31 8.84 -29.91
N ASN A 2 17.55 7.93 -29.30
CA ASN A 2 17.04 8.17 -27.95
C ASN A 2 18.19 7.97 -26.98
N SER A 3 18.46 8.95 -26.13
CA SER A 3 19.48 8.86 -25.09
C SER A 3 19.10 7.73 -24.12
N SER A 4 20.10 7.03 -23.57
CA SER A 4 19.88 5.97 -22.58
C SER A 4 19.01 6.44 -21.41
N THR A 5 19.11 7.72 -21.03
CA THR A 5 18.28 8.40 -20.03
C THR A 5 16.78 8.41 -20.38
N THR A 6 16.41 8.73 -21.63
CA THR A 6 15.01 8.75 -22.08
C THR A 6 14.38 7.35 -22.02
N ILE A 7 15.18 6.30 -22.25
CA ILE A 7 14.72 4.91 -22.15
C ILE A 7 14.42 4.56 -20.68
N LEU A 8 15.34 4.90 -19.77
CA LEU A 8 15.18 4.68 -18.33
C LEU A 8 13.97 5.45 -17.76
N LEU A 9 13.76 6.70 -18.19
CA LEU A 9 12.60 7.49 -17.77
C LEU A 9 11.27 6.89 -18.27
N ARG A 10 11.22 6.37 -19.50
CA ARG A 10 10.03 5.68 -20.00
C ARG A 10 9.75 4.39 -19.25
N GLU A 11 10.80 3.65 -18.89
CA GLU A 11 10.66 2.44 -18.08
C GLU A 11 10.16 2.77 -16.68
N TRP A 12 10.70 3.81 -16.04
CA TRP A 12 10.20 4.31 -14.76
C TRP A 12 8.72 4.68 -14.83
N ARG A 13 8.31 5.41 -15.88
CA ARG A 13 6.91 5.76 -16.09
C ARG A 13 6.03 4.52 -16.18
N ARG A 14 6.45 3.50 -16.94
CA ARG A 14 5.74 2.23 -17.06
C ARG A 14 5.58 1.54 -15.70
N LEU A 15 6.64 1.49 -14.88
CA LEU A 15 6.58 0.93 -13.54
C LEU A 15 5.66 1.73 -12.61
N ALA A 16 5.61 3.06 -12.75
CA ALA A 16 4.70 3.91 -12.00
C ALA A 16 3.22 3.70 -12.40
N GLU A 17 2.93 3.48 -13.67
CA GLU A 17 1.58 3.11 -14.14
C GLU A 17 1.16 1.71 -13.64
N GLN A 18 2.10 0.76 -13.61
CA GLN A 18 1.86 -0.58 -13.06
C GLN A 18 1.60 -0.54 -11.55
N GLU A 19 2.36 0.25 -10.79
CA GLU A 19 2.15 0.45 -9.35
C GLU A 19 0.72 0.90 -9.03
N ALA A 20 0.15 1.81 -9.83
CA ALA A 20 -1.24 2.26 -9.63
C ALA A 20 -2.24 1.09 -9.69
N THR A 21 -2.02 0.18 -10.65
CA THR A 21 -2.87 -1.01 -10.84
C THR A 21 -2.69 -2.00 -9.70
N THR A 22 -1.44 -2.23 -9.27
CA THR A 22 -1.10 -3.13 -8.17
C THR A 22 -1.64 -2.63 -6.83
N ILE A 23 -1.57 -1.32 -6.56
CA ILE A 23 -2.18 -0.68 -5.38
C ILE A 23 -3.71 -0.88 -5.40
N ALA A 24 -4.35 -0.66 -6.55
CA ALA A 24 -5.80 -0.86 -6.69
C ALA A 24 -6.22 -2.32 -6.44
N SER A 25 -5.42 -3.28 -6.90
CA SER A 25 -5.62 -4.72 -6.68
C SER A 25 -5.19 -5.22 -5.30
N ARG A 26 -4.52 -4.38 -4.48
CA ARG A 26 -3.98 -4.72 -3.16
C ARG A 26 -2.93 -5.84 -3.17
N GLU A 27 -2.21 -5.99 -4.28
CA GLU A 27 -1.17 -7.01 -4.46
C GLU A 27 0.17 -6.51 -3.88
N TRP A 28 0.29 -6.50 -2.55
CA TRP A 28 1.43 -5.88 -1.85
C TRP A 28 2.79 -6.52 -2.14
N THR A 29 2.83 -7.80 -2.48
CA THR A 29 4.06 -8.51 -2.84
C THR A 29 4.60 -8.00 -4.17
N GLU A 30 3.73 -7.89 -5.17
CA GLU A 30 4.07 -7.33 -6.49
C GLU A 30 4.46 -5.85 -6.37
N LEU A 31 3.83 -5.11 -5.45
CA LEU A 31 4.20 -3.71 -5.18
C LEU A 31 5.66 -3.59 -4.72
N ASN A 32 6.12 -4.48 -3.83
CA ASN A 32 7.52 -4.47 -3.38
C ASN A 32 8.49 -4.77 -4.52
N GLU A 33 8.16 -5.74 -5.39
CA GLU A 33 8.99 -6.05 -6.57
C GLU A 33 9.08 -4.87 -7.55
N LEU A 34 8.00 -4.09 -7.69
CA LEU A 34 8.00 -2.87 -8.51
C LEU A 34 8.84 -1.76 -7.88
N LEU A 35 8.83 -1.61 -6.55
CA LEU A 35 9.67 -0.66 -5.84
C LEU A 35 11.16 -1.00 -5.99
N ASP A 36 11.53 -2.28 -5.83
CA ASP A 36 12.91 -2.75 -6.05
C ASP A 36 13.39 -2.48 -7.49
N GLN A 37 12.49 -2.63 -8.48
CA GLN A 37 12.81 -2.30 -9.88
C GLN A 37 13.01 -0.80 -10.09
N LYS A 38 12.22 0.05 -9.44
CA LYS A 38 12.40 1.51 -9.50
C LYS A 38 13.69 1.96 -8.84
N ASP A 39 14.05 1.39 -7.70
CA ASP A 39 15.32 1.68 -7.02
C ASP A 39 16.51 1.35 -7.91
N ARG A 40 16.48 0.21 -8.64
CA ARG A 40 17.52 -0.12 -9.62
C ARG A 40 17.62 0.91 -10.75
N ILE A 41 16.49 1.40 -11.28
CA ILE A 41 16.51 2.45 -12.31
C ILE A 41 17.03 3.76 -11.74
N LYS A 42 16.75 4.04 -10.46
CA LYS A 42 17.25 5.23 -9.76
C LYS A 42 18.77 5.22 -9.70
N ASP A 43 19.35 4.10 -9.29
CA ASP A 43 20.80 3.91 -9.23
C ASP A 43 21.44 4.11 -10.61
N LEU A 44 20.81 3.55 -11.66
CA LEU A 44 21.26 3.72 -13.05
C LEU A 44 21.15 5.16 -13.57
N LEU A 45 20.21 5.95 -13.04
CA LEU A 45 20.06 7.37 -13.36
C LEU A 45 21.03 8.25 -12.56
N GLU A 46 21.36 7.90 -11.31
CA GLU A 46 22.34 8.61 -10.47
C GLU A 46 23.76 8.50 -11.04
N ASP A 47 24.13 7.36 -11.63
CA ASP A 47 25.44 7.13 -12.26
C ASP A 47 25.62 7.83 -13.62
N TYR A 48 24.58 8.49 -14.15
CA TYR A 48 24.62 9.10 -15.48
C TYR A 48 25.18 10.54 -15.44
N GLU A 49 26.51 10.66 -15.54
CA GLU A 49 27.19 11.94 -15.83
C GLU A 49 27.04 12.28 -17.32
N GLY A 50 25.91 12.87 -17.74
CA GLY A 50 25.70 13.23 -19.14
C GLY A 50 24.77 14.43 -19.36
N PRO A 51 25.04 15.26 -20.38
CA PRO A 51 24.62 16.66 -20.46
C PRO A 51 23.16 16.82 -20.84
N ASP A 52 22.56 17.92 -20.34
CA ASP A 52 21.27 18.50 -20.71
C ASP A 52 20.14 17.50 -21.01
N PHE A 53 19.33 17.24 -19.97
CA PHE A 53 17.97 16.72 -20.13
C PHE A 53 17.27 17.42 -21.31
N SER A 54 16.79 16.64 -22.27
CA SER A 54 16.00 17.21 -23.36
C SER A 54 14.66 17.72 -22.81
N GLU A 55 14.02 18.66 -23.52
CA GLU A 55 12.67 19.13 -23.17
C GLU A 55 11.67 17.96 -23.02
N SER A 56 11.83 16.90 -23.82
CA SER A 56 11.03 15.67 -23.70
C SER A 56 11.32 14.88 -22.42
N ASP A 57 12.55 14.89 -21.92
CA ASP A 57 12.89 14.22 -20.66
C ASP A 57 12.29 14.99 -19.47
N TYR A 58 12.28 16.32 -19.51
CA TYR A 58 11.61 17.15 -18.49
C TYR A 58 10.10 16.91 -18.45
N GLN A 59 9.45 16.77 -19.60
CA GLN A 59 8.03 16.41 -19.67
C GLN A 59 7.79 15.02 -19.06
N LEU A 60 8.62 14.03 -19.39
CA LEU A 60 8.54 12.69 -18.82
C LEU A 60 8.73 12.68 -17.30
N VAL A 61 9.71 13.41 -16.78
CA VAL A 61 9.93 13.54 -15.33
C VAL A 61 8.71 14.18 -14.65
N THR A 62 8.11 15.21 -15.26
CA THR A 62 6.91 15.87 -14.73
C THR A 62 5.72 14.90 -14.67
N GLU A 63 5.52 14.10 -15.72
CA GLU A 63 4.50 13.05 -15.74
C GLU A 63 4.75 11.99 -14.66
N ILE A 64 6.00 11.53 -14.52
CA ILE A 64 6.41 10.55 -13.50
C ILE A 64 6.11 11.07 -12.09
N ILE A 65 6.46 12.33 -11.81
CA ILE A 65 6.17 12.97 -10.52
C ILE A 65 4.66 13.01 -10.26
N SER A 66 3.87 13.37 -11.26
CA SER A 66 2.41 13.42 -11.15
C SER A 66 1.81 12.05 -10.83
N ILE A 67 2.21 11.01 -11.58
CA ILE A 67 1.74 9.63 -11.38
C ILE A 67 2.17 9.13 -9.99
N THR A 68 3.42 9.37 -9.61
CA THR A 68 3.94 8.95 -8.29
C THR A 68 3.19 9.64 -7.15
N GLY A 69 2.85 10.92 -7.29
CA GLY A 69 2.02 11.64 -6.32
C GLY A 69 0.61 11.04 -6.18
N GLN A 70 -0.01 10.63 -7.29
CA GLN A 70 -1.30 9.94 -7.27
C GLN A 70 -1.22 8.57 -6.60
N ASN A 71 -0.19 7.78 -6.92
CA ASN A 71 0.04 6.47 -6.30
C ASN A 71 0.24 6.59 -4.79
N GLN A 72 1.00 7.59 -4.35
CA GLN A 72 1.20 7.85 -2.92
C GLN A 72 -0.14 8.16 -2.21
N GLN A 73 -1.01 8.96 -2.83
CA GLN A 73 -2.34 9.24 -2.28
C GLN A 73 -3.20 7.97 -2.20
N GLN A 74 -3.20 7.13 -3.25
CA GLN A 74 -3.94 5.87 -3.25
C GLN A 74 -3.43 4.91 -2.17
N LEU A 75 -2.11 4.81 -2.00
CA LEU A 75 -1.50 3.99 -0.96
C LEU A 75 -1.88 4.48 0.44
N GLN A 76 -1.86 5.80 0.68
CA GLN A 76 -2.30 6.38 1.96
C GLN A 76 -3.76 6.05 2.28
N LEU A 77 -4.64 6.15 1.28
CA LEU A 77 -6.05 5.80 1.43
C LEU A 77 -6.23 4.30 1.74
N ALA A 78 -5.48 3.44 1.05
CA ALA A 78 -5.50 2.00 1.30
C ALA A 78 -5.01 1.66 2.72
N MET A 79 -3.93 2.29 3.19
CA MET A 79 -3.42 2.13 4.55
C MET A 79 -4.45 2.58 5.59
N ALA A 80 -5.08 3.74 5.40
CA ALA A 80 -6.11 4.24 6.30
C ALA A 80 -7.31 3.28 6.39
N ALA A 81 -7.72 2.69 5.26
CA ALA A 81 -8.79 1.70 5.22
C ALA A 81 -8.43 0.43 6.00
N VAL A 82 -7.21 -0.11 5.81
CA VAL A 82 -6.72 -1.27 6.55
C VAL A 82 -6.64 -0.98 8.05
N GLN A 83 -6.14 0.19 8.44
CA GLN A 83 -6.05 0.57 9.85
C GLN A 83 -7.44 0.70 10.51
N SER A 84 -8.42 1.24 9.79
CA SER A 84 -9.82 1.30 10.26
C SER A 84 -10.42 -0.09 10.45
N GLN A 85 -10.12 -1.02 9.54
CA GLN A 85 -10.56 -2.41 9.64
C GLN A 85 -9.96 -3.10 10.87
N ILE A 86 -8.65 -2.96 11.11
CA ILE A 86 -7.97 -3.50 12.30
C ILE A 86 -8.62 -2.97 13.58
N GLN A 87 -8.87 -1.67 13.67
CA GLN A 87 -9.52 -1.09 14.86
C GLN A 87 -10.94 -1.62 15.08
N THR A 88 -11.67 -1.90 13.99
CA THR A 88 -13.02 -2.46 14.06
C THR A 88 -12.99 -3.91 14.55
N GLU A 89 -12.05 -4.70 14.05
CA GLU A 89 -11.83 -6.09 14.48
C GLU A 89 -11.35 -6.16 15.94
N ASP A 90 -10.46 -5.27 16.37
CA ASP A 90 -10.04 -5.21 17.77
C ASP A 90 -11.21 -4.90 18.71
N ARG A 91 -12.10 -3.98 18.30
CA ARG A 91 -13.33 -3.67 19.07
C ARG A 91 -14.28 -4.85 19.10
N SER A 92 -14.42 -5.59 18.00
CA SER A 92 -15.28 -6.78 17.95
C SER A 92 -14.73 -7.91 18.84
N LEU A 93 -13.42 -8.19 18.77
CA LEU A 93 -12.73 -9.16 19.64
C LEU A 93 -12.85 -8.78 21.11
N ASN A 94 -12.69 -7.51 21.45
CA ASN A 94 -12.87 -7.04 22.84
C ASN A 94 -14.32 -7.18 23.31
N THR A 95 -15.29 -6.94 22.43
CA THR A 95 -16.71 -7.13 22.75
C THR A 95 -17.02 -8.60 22.96
N MET A 96 -16.54 -9.49 22.08
CA MET A 96 -16.69 -10.94 22.24
C MET A 96 -16.03 -11.44 23.53
N ARG A 97 -14.83 -10.95 23.87
CA ARG A 97 -14.16 -11.30 25.14
C ARG A 97 -14.99 -10.86 26.35
N LYS A 98 -15.55 -9.64 26.32
CA LYS A 98 -16.44 -9.16 27.40
C LYS A 98 -17.71 -9.99 27.51
N VAL A 99 -18.38 -10.29 26.40
CA VAL A 99 -19.58 -11.16 26.38
C VAL A 99 -19.24 -12.54 26.92
N HIS A 100 -18.13 -13.14 26.49
CA HIS A 100 -17.67 -14.42 26.99
C HIS A 100 -17.32 -14.40 28.49
N GLN A 101 -16.77 -13.30 29.02
CA GLN A 101 -16.57 -13.17 30.47
C GLN A 101 -17.88 -13.05 31.23
N THR A 102 -18.84 -12.25 30.73
CA THR A 102 -20.13 -12.02 31.39
C THR A 102 -21.03 -13.25 31.37
N TYR A 103 -21.05 -14.00 30.27
CA TYR A 103 -21.99 -15.12 30.06
C TYR A 103 -21.32 -16.50 30.02
N GLY A 104 -20.01 -16.57 29.80
CA GLY A 104 -19.26 -17.84 29.77
C GLY A 104 -18.82 -18.35 31.15
N GLN A 105 -18.94 -17.54 32.21
CA GLN A 105 -18.77 -18.00 33.60
C GLN A 105 -20.08 -18.42 34.27
N GLN A 106 -21.17 -18.57 33.51
CA GLN A 106 -22.48 -18.93 34.06
C GLN A 106 -22.60 -20.45 34.31
N ASP A 107 -21.58 -21.07 34.90
CA ASP A 107 -21.70 -22.31 35.70
C ASP A 107 -22.00 -21.94 37.16
N GLY A 108 -22.91 -20.98 37.37
CA GLY A 108 -23.48 -20.66 38.67
C GLY A 108 -24.71 -21.55 38.93
N PRO A 109 -24.94 -22.00 40.18
CA PRO A 109 -25.92 -23.04 40.48
C PRO A 109 -27.30 -22.60 40.01
N SER A 110 -27.94 -23.47 39.21
CA SER A 110 -29.30 -23.30 38.75
C SER A 110 -30.26 -23.08 39.93
N PHE A 111 -30.65 -21.83 40.16
CA PHE A 111 -31.67 -21.42 41.14
C PHE A 111 -33.10 -21.90 40.81
N TRP A 112 -33.24 -22.79 39.83
CA TRP A 112 -34.52 -23.35 39.38
C TRP A 112 -34.97 -24.59 40.17
N HIS A 113 -34.20 -25.07 41.16
CA HIS A 113 -34.51 -26.29 41.91
C HIS A 113 -34.94 -26.05 43.38
N SER A 114 -35.24 -24.82 43.80
CA SER A 114 -35.63 -24.52 45.20
C SER A 114 -37.13 -24.29 45.39
N TYR A 115 -37.97 -25.11 44.77
CA TYR A 115 -39.38 -25.29 45.17
C TYR A 115 -39.74 -26.77 45.05
N SER A 116 -39.49 -27.52 46.12
CA SER A 116 -40.08 -28.84 46.38
C SER A 116 -40.25 -29.02 47.87
#